data_AF-C1E7E9-F1
#
_entry.id   AF-C1E7E9-F1
#
_cell.length_a   1.000
_cell.length_b   1.000
_cell.length_c   1.000
_cell.angle_alpha   90.00
_cell.angle_beta   90.00
_cell.angle_gamma   90.00
#
_symmetry.space_group_name_H-M   'P 1'
#
loop_
_entity.id
_entity.type
_entity.pdbx_description
1 polymer ?
#
loop_
_entity_poly.entity_id
_entity_poly.type
_entity_poly.pdbx_seq_one_letter_code
_entity_poly.pdbx_strand_id
1 'polypeptide(L)'
;MPANIDRLVAERERLARNSAIVTGMMKTQQVSDWHERQYHRTGGPTVGERQADEAELELQMANASVHELRRAKMRELVARDDLRWETELNAMGLTVSKDRA
;
A
#
# COMPACT_ATOMS: atom_id res chain seq x y z
N MET A 1 -67.23 14.18 -6.74
CA MET A 1 -66.41 14.24 -7.96
C MET A 1 -66.92 13.17 -8.93
N PRO A 2 -66.79 13.34 -10.26
CA PRO A 2 -67.14 12.29 -11.22
C PRO A 2 -66.21 11.09 -11.05
N ALA A 3 -66.73 9.86 -11.04
CA ALA A 3 -65.96 8.63 -10.78
C ALA A 3 -64.73 8.44 -11.70
N ASN A 4 -64.77 9.02 -12.90
CA ASN A 4 -63.66 8.99 -13.87
C ASN A 4 -62.46 9.83 -13.40
N ILE A 5 -62.73 10.96 -12.73
CA ILE A 5 -61.71 11.84 -12.16
C ILE A 5 -61.08 11.16 -10.94
N ASP A 6 -61.89 10.54 -10.09
CA ASP A 6 -61.40 9.85 -8.89
C ASP A 6 -60.49 8.65 -9.25
N ARG A 7 -60.84 7.89 -10.30
CA ARG A 7 -59.97 6.82 -10.83
C ARG A 7 -58.64 7.36 -11.35
N LEU A 8 -58.67 8.47 -12.08
CA LEU A 8 -57.45 9.07 -12.65
C LEU A 8 -56.53 9.65 -11.56
N VAL A 9 -57.10 10.23 -10.51
CA VAL A 9 -56.35 10.69 -9.33
C VAL A 9 -55.73 9.50 -8.60
N ALA A 10 -56.50 8.44 -8.32
CA ALA A 10 -55.99 7.24 -7.66
C ALA A 10 -54.86 6.56 -8.44
N GLU A 11 -54.96 6.52 -9.77
CA GLU A 11 -53.91 5.98 -10.64
C GLU A 11 -52.64 6.85 -10.61
N ARG A 12 -52.78 8.17 -10.65
CA ARG A 12 -51.64 9.10 -10.52
C ARG A 12 -50.95 8.96 -9.17
N GLU A 13 -51.70 8.87 -8.08
CA GLU A 13 -51.15 8.64 -6.75
C GLU A 13 -50.42 7.29 -6.64
N ARG A 14 -50.98 6.24 -7.24
CA ARG A 14 -50.33 4.92 -7.32
C ARG A 14 -49.00 5.01 -8.07
N LEU A 15 -48.98 5.66 -9.24
CA LEU A 15 -47.76 5.83 -10.02
C LEU A 15 -46.71 6.68 -9.28
N ALA A 16 -47.12 7.73 -8.57
CA ALA A 16 -46.23 8.55 -7.77
C ALA A 16 -45.62 7.79 -6.58
N ARG A 17 -46.40 6.93 -5.92
CA ARG A 17 -45.86 6.03 -4.87
C ARG A 17 -44.84 5.05 -5.46
N ASN A 18 -45.15 4.45 -6.61
CA ASN A 18 -44.25 3.50 -7.26
C ASN A 18 -42.95 4.16 -7.71
N SER A 19 -42.98 5.37 -8.26
CA SER A 19 -41.77 6.07 -8.69
C SER A 19 -40.86 6.43 -7.50
N ALA A 20 -41.43 6.78 -6.36
CA ALA A 20 -40.67 7.03 -5.13
C ALA A 20 -39.96 5.77 -4.63
N ILE A 21 -40.65 4.62 -4.64
CA ILE A 21 -40.08 3.31 -4.25
C ILE A 21 -38.92 2.94 -5.17
N VAL A 22 -39.12 3.02 -6.49
CA VAL A 22 -38.08 2.71 -7.48
C VAL A 22 -36.87 3.61 -7.30
N THR A 23 -37.08 4.90 -7.08
CA THR A 23 -35.99 5.85 -6.81
C THR A 23 -35.21 5.47 -5.55
N GLY A 24 -35.91 5.01 -4.50
CA GLY A 24 -35.28 4.48 -3.29
C GLY A 24 -34.41 3.25 -3.58
N MET A 25 -34.94 2.28 -4.33
CA MET A 25 -34.22 1.08 -4.73
C MET A 25 -32.98 1.38 -5.59
N MET A 26 -33.07 2.36 -6.49
CA MET A 26 -31.92 2.77 -7.32
C MET A 26 -30.80 3.37 -6.48
N LYS A 27 -31.12 4.18 -5.46
CA LYS A 27 -30.12 4.73 -4.54
C LYS A 27 -29.44 3.63 -3.73
N THR A 28 -30.20 2.68 -3.21
CA THR A 28 -29.61 1.54 -2.48
C THR A 28 -28.72 0.70 -3.38
N GLN A 29 -29.12 0.47 -4.64
CA GLN A 29 -28.30 -0.27 -5.59
C GLN A 29 -26.96 0.44 -5.86
N GLN A 30 -26.98 1.76 -6.10
CA GLN A 30 -25.75 2.54 -6.34
C GLN A 30 -24.77 2.46 -5.16
N VAL A 31 -25.28 2.51 -3.93
CA VAL A 31 -24.45 2.41 -2.72
C VAL A 31 -23.88 1.01 -2.58
N SER A 32 -24.69 -0.04 -2.79
CA SER A 32 -24.21 -1.43 -2.76
C SER A 32 -23.14 -1.70 -3.80
N ASP A 33 -23.35 -1.28 -5.06
CA ASP A 33 -22.37 -1.44 -6.14
C ASP A 33 -21.05 -0.71 -5.81
N TRP A 34 -21.14 0.47 -5.19
CA TRP A 34 -19.95 1.21 -4.76
C TRP A 34 -19.18 0.45 -3.67
N HIS A 35 -19.87 -0.07 -2.65
CA HIS A 35 -19.25 -0.86 -1.59
C HIS A 35 -18.60 -2.14 -2.11
N GLU A 36 -19.24 -2.84 -3.04
CA GLU A 36 -18.68 -4.05 -3.65
C GLU A 36 -17.42 -3.74 -4.47
N ARG A 37 -17.43 -2.66 -5.26
CA ARG A 37 -16.23 -2.19 -5.97
C ARG A 37 -15.10 -1.79 -5.03
N GLN A 38 -15.41 -1.12 -3.93
CA GLN A 38 -14.41 -0.78 -2.93
C GLN A 38 -13.83 -2.05 -2.30
N TYR A 39 -14.69 -2.99 -1.89
CA TYR A 39 -14.28 -4.26 -1.29
C TYR A 39 -13.35 -5.06 -2.22
N HIS A 40 -13.67 -5.16 -3.52
CA HIS A 40 -12.80 -5.83 -4.49
C HIS A 40 -11.46 -5.11 -4.71
N ARG A 41 -11.45 -3.78 -4.65
CA ARG A 41 -10.21 -2.99 -4.78
C ARG A 41 -9.32 -3.16 -3.56
N THR A 42 -9.89 -3.13 -2.36
CA THR A 42 -9.13 -3.20 -1.09
C THR A 42 -8.93 -4.63 -0.60
N GLY A 43 -9.55 -5.62 -1.23
CA GLY A 43 -9.46 -7.04 -0.87
C GLY A 43 -10.18 -7.41 0.44
N GLY A 44 -11.00 -6.51 1.00
CA GLY A 44 -11.59 -6.70 2.33
C GLY A 44 -11.86 -5.37 3.06
N PRO A 45 -12.37 -5.43 4.31
CA PRO A 45 -12.46 -4.25 5.16
C PRO A 45 -11.07 -3.61 5.28
N THR A 46 -11.03 -2.28 5.16
CA THR A 46 -9.89 -1.34 5.08
C THR A 46 -8.75 -1.49 6.11
N VAL A 47 -8.85 -2.46 7.01
CA VAL A 47 -7.81 -2.86 7.96
C VAL A 47 -6.59 -3.45 7.24
N GLY A 48 -6.79 -4.14 6.11
CA GLY A 48 -5.71 -4.79 5.37
C GLY A 48 -4.71 -3.82 4.71
N GLU A 49 -5.18 -2.66 4.23
CA GLU A 49 -4.33 -1.72 3.49
C GLU A 49 -3.35 -1.00 4.43
N ARG A 50 -3.82 -0.52 5.60
CA ARG A 50 -2.93 0.06 6.62
C ARG A 50 -1.94 -0.96 7.18
N GLN A 51 -2.37 -2.21 7.39
CA GLN A 51 -1.47 -3.27 7.84
C GLN A 51 -0.45 -3.64 6.77
N ALA A 52 -0.81 -3.59 5.49
CA ALA A 52 0.12 -3.80 4.39
C ALA A 52 1.16 -2.67 4.31
N ASP A 53 0.72 -1.41 4.44
CA ASP A 53 1.61 -0.24 4.46
C ASP A 53 2.59 -0.29 5.65
N GLU A 54 2.08 -0.64 6.85
CA GLU A 54 2.91 -0.81 8.05
C GLU A 54 3.93 -1.95 7.86
N ALA A 55 3.50 -3.10 7.32
CA ALA A 55 4.39 -4.22 7.03
C ALA A 55 5.44 -3.88 5.97
N GLU A 56 5.08 -3.10 4.95
CA GLU A 56 6.03 -2.64 3.93
C GLU A 56 7.08 -1.71 4.52
N LEU A 57 6.68 -0.76 5.37
CA LEU A 57 7.59 0.14 6.06
C LEU A 57 8.58 -0.64 6.94
N GLU A 58 8.08 -1.61 7.72
CA GLU A 58 8.92 -2.48 8.56
C GLU A 58 9.94 -3.26 7.71
N LEU A 59 9.51 -3.82 6.57
CA LEU A 59 10.40 -4.53 5.65
C LEU A 59 11.46 -3.61 5.05
N GLN A 60 11.11 -2.37 4.68
CA GLN A 60 12.07 -1.39 4.17
C GLN A 60 13.12 -1.03 5.23
N MET A 61 12.71 -0.80 6.47
CA MET A 61 13.63 -0.54 7.59
C MET A 61 14.55 -1.73 7.87
N ALA A 62 14.01 -2.95 7.87
CA ALA A 62 14.79 -4.17 8.04
C ALA A 62 15.84 -4.31 6.92
N ASN A 63 15.47 -4.11 5.66
CA ASN A 63 16.41 -4.16 4.53
C ASN A 63 17.50 -3.09 4.64
N ALA A 64 17.16 -1.87 5.02
CA ALA A 64 18.14 -0.80 5.23
C ALA A 64 19.17 -1.19 6.29
N SER A 65 18.73 -1.79 7.40
CA SER A 65 19.62 -2.26 8.47
C SER A 65 20.58 -3.36 7.99
N VAL A 66 20.10 -4.29 7.15
CA VAL A 66 20.92 -5.37 6.57
C VAL A 66 21.98 -4.79 5.63
N HIS A 67 21.62 -3.79 4.82
CA HIS A 67 22.57 -3.12 3.93
C HIS A 67 23.67 -2.40 4.71
N GLU A 68 23.33 -1.68 5.78
CA GLU A 68 24.33 -1.03 6.64
C GLU A 68 25.23 -2.05 7.34
N LEU A 69 24.67 -3.13 7.87
CA LEU A 69 25.44 -4.21 8.47
C LEU A 69 26.42 -4.83 7.46
N ARG A 70 25.96 -5.07 6.23
CA ARG A 70 26.80 -5.59 5.15
C ARG A 70 27.95 -4.62 4.83
N ARG A 71 27.68 -3.32 4.71
CA ARG A 71 28.70 -2.30 4.46
C ARG A 71 29.73 -2.24 5.60
N ALA A 72 29.29 -2.32 6.85
CA ALA A 72 30.17 -2.35 8.01
C ALA A 72 31.07 -3.59 8.00
N LYS A 73 30.51 -4.77 7.70
CA LYS A 73 31.27 -6.02 7.61
C LYS A 73 32.26 -6.03 6.45
N MET A 74 31.89 -5.48 5.31
CA MET A 74 32.82 -5.32 4.17
C MET A 74 33.98 -4.39 4.53
N ARG A 75 33.72 -3.26 5.20
CA ARG A 75 34.78 -2.36 5.68
C ARG A 75 35.73 -3.08 6.66
N GLU A 76 35.18 -3.88 7.58
CA GLU A 76 35.98 -4.67 8.52
C GLU A 76 36.87 -5.70 7.79
N LEU A 77 36.32 -6.41 6.80
CA LEU A 77 37.08 -7.37 6.00
C LEU A 77 38.20 -6.70 5.21
N VAL A 78 37.90 -5.60 4.51
CA VAL A 78 38.91 -4.85 3.75
C VAL A 78 40.03 -4.35 4.66
N ALA A 79 39.69 -3.78 5.82
CA ALA A 79 40.71 -3.32 6.77
C ALA A 79 41.61 -4.45 7.29
N ARG A 80 41.06 -5.66 7.49
CA ARG A 80 41.86 -6.84 7.87
C ARG A 80 42.78 -7.30 6.75
N ASP A 81 42.28 -7.33 5.53
CA ASP A 81 43.07 -7.70 4.36
C ASP A 81 44.17 -6.67 4.09
N ASP A 82 43.87 -5.37 4.19
CA ASP A 82 44.85 -4.29 4.02
C ASP A 82 46.03 -4.42 5.00
N LEU A 83 45.73 -4.69 6.28
CA LEU A 83 46.76 -4.93 7.29
C LEU A 83 47.63 -6.13 6.93
N ARG A 84 47.02 -7.22 6.45
CA ARG A 84 47.75 -8.40 6.02
C ARG A 84 48.66 -8.08 4.84
N TRP A 85 48.16 -7.41 3.82
CA TRP A 85 48.95 -6.99 2.67
C TRP A 85 50.10 -6.05 3.05
N GLU A 86 49.87 -5.10 3.95
CA GLU A 86 50.94 -4.24 4.47
C GLU A 86 52.05 -5.06 5.15
N THR A 87 51.69 -6.07 5.96
CA THR A 87 52.71 -6.93 6.59
C THR A 87 53.50 -7.75 5.59
N GLU A 88 52.85 -8.30 4.57
CA GLU A 88 53.49 -9.10 3.52
C GLU A 88 54.42 -8.22 2.65
N LEU A 89 53.98 -7.01 2.28
CA LEU A 89 54.80 -6.07 1.50
C LEU A 89 55.99 -5.55 2.31
N ASN A 90 55.81 -5.22 3.59
CA ASN A 90 56.90 -4.79 4.45
C ASN A 90 57.99 -5.87 4.58
N ALA A 91 57.61 -7.15 4.63
CA ALA A 91 58.55 -8.27 4.63
C ALA A 91 59.39 -8.36 3.33
N MET A 92 58.86 -7.84 2.22
CA MET A 92 59.56 -7.73 0.93
C MET A 92 60.31 -6.39 0.77
N GLY A 93 60.26 -5.50 1.78
CA GLY A 93 60.81 -4.15 1.70
C GLY A 93 60.02 -3.19 0.81
N LEU A 94 58.76 -3.52 0.50
CA LEU A 94 57.83 -2.71 -0.29
C LEU A 94 56.76 -2.08 0.61
N THR A 95 56.05 -1.06 0.12
CA THR A 95 55.00 -0.36 0.88
C THR A 95 53.79 -0.03 0.01
N VAL A 96 52.59 -0.02 0.59
CA VAL A 96 51.37 0.44 -0.09
C VAL A 96 51.40 1.97 -0.25
N SER A 97 50.99 2.47 -1.42
CA SER A 97 50.81 3.92 -1.64
C SER A 97 49.63 4.42 -0.81
N LYS A 98 49.90 5.31 0.14
CA LYS A 98 48.87 5.95 0.97
C LYS A 98 48.59 7.34 0.43
N ASP A 99 47.35 7.59 0.01
CA ASP A 99 46.91 8.95 -0.31
C ASP A 99 46.93 9.78 0.97
N ARG A 100 47.62 10.93 0.93
CA ARG A 100 47.55 11.92 2.00
C ARG A 100 46.23 12.67 1.83
N ALA A 101 45.33 12.52 2.81
CA ALA A 101 44.14 13.36 2.97
C ALA A 101 44.52 14.80 3.31
#